data_AF-A0A7K6LC60-F1
#
_entry.id   AF-A0A7K6LC60-F1
#
_cell.length_a   1.000
_cell.length_b   1.000
_cell.length_c   1.000
_cell.angle_alpha   90.00
_cell.angle_beta   90.00
_cell.angle_gamma   90.00
#
_symmetry.space_group_name_H-M   'P 1'
#
loop_
_entity.id
_entity.type
_entity.pdbx_description
1 polymer ?
#
loop_
_entity_poly.entity_id
_entity_poly.type
_entity_poly.pdbx_seq_one_letter_code
_entity_poly.pdbx_strand_id
1 'polypeptide(L)'
;MELVLGQVEQLPALLAVSRSVLVRDWDSLTLDRALEWARYFQHLYARFRARPQLREALGRRLRRAQPYPLLGFPTLGRCPQLLGLALLENRALPPAACRRLLALPRRPPRRPPGPEPRLQAEAQLLLSRLREEGQEVGQAAGQLRWLCGVLEQLPQPRAFEVVAAALALLKQGSGAEQAADGERDGSSRDGHQASAAEDGCTAGLLLSWLLGNQERFSAFCLCLPSSLLAFLAGHYSQLSKSYLDLLTGWGSHLLYDPLQGRWVKSCLEKAELSWEELRERFSCLCQGSALLKEQTQAALKLLKTQDGDFKVCGLSVWTDLLMEV
;
A
#
# COMPACT_ATOMS: atom_id res chain seq x y z
N MET A 1 -15.13 7.28 24.91
CA MET A 1 -16.01 7.98 23.93
C MET A 1 -15.92 9.50 24.10
N GLU A 2 -15.87 10.01 25.33
CA GLU A 2 -15.76 11.46 25.60
C GLU A 2 -14.53 12.15 25.00
N LEU A 3 -13.37 11.49 24.99
CA LEU A 3 -12.16 12.03 24.33
C LEU A 3 -12.38 12.30 22.83
N VAL A 4 -13.03 11.39 22.11
CA VAL A 4 -13.34 11.56 20.68
C VAL A 4 -14.33 12.72 20.47
N LEU A 5 -15.24 12.93 21.41
CA LEU A 5 -16.19 14.04 21.37
C LEU A 5 -15.48 15.38 21.60
N GLY A 6 -14.55 15.45 22.56
CA GLY A 6 -13.74 16.65 22.82
C GLY A 6 -12.83 17.03 21.65
N GLN A 7 -12.29 16.05 20.92
CA GLN A 7 -11.48 16.32 19.71
C GLN A 7 -12.30 16.87 18.55
N VAL A 8 -13.55 16.45 18.41
CA VAL A 8 -14.46 16.92 17.35
C VAL A 8 -14.92 18.37 17.59
N GLU A 9 -14.92 18.84 18.84
CA GLU A 9 -15.18 20.23 19.19
C GLU A 9 -14.04 21.18 18.76
N GLN A 10 -12.83 20.66 18.47
CA GLN A 10 -11.68 21.45 18.02
C GLN A 10 -11.66 21.73 16.51
N LEU A 11 -12.47 20.99 15.72
CA LEU A 11 -12.51 21.14 14.26
C LEU A 11 -12.88 22.57 13.78
N PRO A 12 -13.89 23.24 14.35
CA PRO A 12 -14.24 24.60 13.94
C PRO A 12 -13.10 25.59 14.22
N ALA A 13 -12.39 25.43 15.34
CA ALA A 13 -11.23 26.24 15.66
C ALA A 13 -10.09 26.01 14.66
N LEU A 14 -9.80 24.75 14.29
CA LEU A 14 -8.79 24.43 13.28
C LEU A 14 -9.09 25.07 11.91
N LEU A 15 -10.35 25.05 11.47
CA LEU A 15 -10.79 25.69 10.23
C LEU A 15 -10.81 27.23 10.31
N ALA A 16 -11.05 27.79 11.50
CA ALA A 16 -10.95 29.23 11.71
C ALA A 16 -9.49 29.70 11.65
N VAL A 17 -8.58 28.97 12.30
CA VAL A 17 -7.14 29.28 12.29
C VAL A 17 -6.57 29.15 10.87
N SER A 18 -6.96 28.13 10.10
CA SER A 18 -6.47 27.94 8.71
C SER A 18 -6.90 29.05 7.74
N ARG A 19 -7.96 29.80 8.07
CA ARG A 19 -8.43 30.97 7.31
C ARG A 19 -7.90 32.31 7.85
N SER A 20 -7.09 32.28 8.91
CA SER A 20 -6.60 33.47 9.59
C SER A 20 -5.16 33.81 9.21
N VAL A 21 -4.69 34.98 9.65
CA VAL A 21 -3.31 35.45 9.44
C VAL A 21 -2.29 34.58 10.19
N LEU A 22 -2.72 33.82 11.21
CA LEU A 22 -1.86 32.97 12.04
C LEU A 22 -1.18 31.84 11.25
N VAL A 23 -1.66 31.54 10.04
CA VAL A 23 -1.04 30.57 9.13
C VAL A 23 0.34 31.04 8.64
N ARG A 24 0.64 32.34 8.74
CA ARG A 24 1.94 32.91 8.37
C ARG A 24 3.10 32.29 9.15
N ASP A 25 2.85 31.95 10.41
CA ASP A 25 3.86 31.40 11.33
C ASP A 25 3.88 29.86 11.33
N TRP A 26 3.11 29.22 10.45
CA TRP A 26 3.08 27.77 10.36
C TRP A 26 4.36 27.25 9.70
N ASP A 27 5.10 26.45 10.45
CA ASP A 27 6.17 25.62 9.93
C ASP A 27 5.61 24.37 9.22
N SER A 28 6.49 23.64 8.54
CA SER A 28 6.09 22.43 7.80
C SER A 28 5.46 21.38 8.70
N LEU A 29 5.93 21.27 9.95
CA LEU A 29 5.44 20.27 10.90
C LEU A 29 4.02 20.61 11.38
N THR A 30 3.73 21.89 11.65
CA THR A 30 2.40 22.36 12.06
C THR A 30 1.38 22.15 10.93
N LEU A 31 1.80 22.39 9.69
CA LEU A 31 0.98 22.13 8.51
C LEU A 31 0.68 20.63 8.33
N ASP A 32 1.69 19.77 8.44
CA ASP A 32 1.52 18.32 8.32
C ASP A 32 0.58 17.79 9.41
N ARG A 33 0.77 18.23 10.66
CA ARG A 33 -0.12 17.90 11.78
C ARG A 33 -1.56 18.35 11.51
N ALA A 34 -1.78 19.58 11.03
CA ALA A 34 -3.13 20.05 10.72
C ALA A 34 -3.83 19.17 9.66
N LEU A 35 -3.08 18.66 8.68
CA LEU A 35 -3.61 17.77 7.65
C LEU A 35 -3.87 16.35 8.17
N GLU A 36 -3.04 15.84 9.08
CA GLU A 36 -3.28 14.59 9.81
C GLU A 36 -4.56 14.67 10.64
N TRP A 37 -4.78 15.79 11.34
CA TRP A 37 -6.04 16.06 12.04
C TRP A 37 -7.24 16.00 11.09
N ALA A 38 -7.13 16.59 9.90
CA ALA A 38 -8.19 16.53 8.91
C ALA A 38 -8.47 15.08 8.43
N ARG A 39 -7.42 14.26 8.24
CA ARG A 39 -7.54 12.83 7.89
C ARG A 39 -8.14 12.00 9.01
N TYR A 40 -7.81 12.34 10.27
CA TYR A 40 -8.40 11.73 11.45
C TYR A 40 -9.92 11.96 11.49
N PHE A 41 -10.39 13.19 11.24
CA PHE A 41 -11.83 13.47 11.15
C PHE A 41 -12.52 12.73 10.00
N GLN A 42 -11.84 12.57 8.86
CA GLN A 42 -12.35 11.76 7.75
C GLN A 42 -12.49 10.27 8.13
N HIS A 43 -11.52 9.73 8.87
CA HIS A 43 -11.57 8.36 9.40
C HIS A 43 -12.70 8.18 10.42
N LEU A 44 -12.88 9.14 11.33
CA LEU A 44 -14.00 9.14 12.27
C LEU A 44 -15.35 9.14 11.52
N TYR A 45 -15.48 9.95 10.47
CA TYR A 45 -16.67 9.93 9.62
C TYR A 45 -16.91 8.54 9.00
N ALA A 46 -15.88 7.95 8.37
CA ALA A 46 -15.99 6.64 7.73
C ALA A 46 -16.40 5.54 8.72
N ARG A 47 -15.88 5.59 9.95
CA ARG A 47 -16.17 4.65 11.03
C ARG A 47 -17.58 4.79 11.61
N PHE A 48 -18.09 6.02 11.72
CA PHE A 48 -19.37 6.29 12.39
C PHE A 48 -20.56 6.55 11.46
N ARG A 49 -20.35 6.62 10.13
CA ARG A 49 -21.44 6.85 9.14
C ARG A 49 -22.57 5.81 9.19
N ALA A 50 -22.25 4.56 9.56
CA ALA A 50 -23.21 3.47 9.64
C ALA A 50 -23.92 3.38 11.00
N ARG A 51 -23.63 4.28 11.95
CA ARG A 51 -24.16 4.24 13.33
C ARG A 51 -24.99 5.50 13.63
N PRO A 52 -26.33 5.46 13.50
CA PRO A 52 -27.18 6.67 13.54
C PRO A 52 -27.15 7.41 14.89
N GLN A 53 -27.12 6.69 16.01
CA GLN A 53 -27.07 7.29 17.36
C GLN A 53 -25.76 8.08 17.61
N LEU A 54 -24.62 7.53 17.16
CA LEU A 54 -23.31 8.18 17.30
C LEU A 54 -23.15 9.34 16.32
N ARG A 55 -23.70 9.22 15.11
CA ARG A 55 -23.79 10.30 14.13
C ARG A 55 -24.48 11.52 14.71
N GLU A 56 -25.62 11.32 15.37
CA GLU A 56 -26.38 12.40 15.99
C GLU A 56 -25.68 13.00 17.21
N ALA A 57 -25.02 12.18 18.03
CA ALA A 57 -24.24 12.68 19.16
C ALA A 57 -23.08 13.57 18.70
N LEU A 58 -22.32 13.13 17.69
CA LEU A 58 -21.22 13.88 17.07
C LEU A 58 -21.73 15.17 16.39
N GLY A 59 -22.82 15.09 15.64
CA GLY A 59 -23.44 16.25 15.00
C GLY A 59 -23.98 17.28 16.00
N ARG A 60 -24.57 16.84 17.12
CA ARG A 60 -25.01 17.73 18.20
C ARG A 60 -23.84 18.45 18.88
N ARG A 61 -22.72 17.76 19.09
CA ARG A 61 -21.50 18.33 19.67
C ARG A 61 -20.83 19.35 18.76
N LEU A 62 -20.68 19.03 17.46
CA LEU A 62 -20.17 19.97 16.45
C LEU A 62 -20.98 21.28 16.40
N ARG A 63 -22.31 21.19 16.48
CA ARG A 63 -23.18 22.35 16.49
C ARG A 63 -23.07 23.19 17.75
N ARG A 64 -22.78 22.58 18.91
CA ARG A 64 -22.54 23.30 20.18
C ARG A 64 -21.21 24.03 20.20
N ALA A 65 -20.19 23.51 19.51
CA ALA A 65 -18.87 24.10 19.43
C ALA A 65 -18.77 25.31 18.47
N GLN A 66 -19.89 25.77 17.89
CA GLN A 66 -19.89 26.84 16.90
C GLN A 66 -20.92 27.92 17.28
N PRO A 67 -20.58 29.22 17.12
CA PRO A 67 -21.53 30.32 17.29
C PRO A 67 -22.68 30.28 16.26
N TYR A 68 -22.40 29.75 15.05
CA TYR A 68 -23.38 29.51 13.98
C TYR A 68 -23.21 28.09 13.43
N PRO A 69 -24.27 27.26 13.33
CA PRO A 69 -24.14 25.85 12.97
C PRO A 69 -23.89 25.65 11.46
N LEU A 70 -22.65 25.89 11.02
CA LEU A 70 -22.24 25.73 9.61
C LEU A 70 -21.63 24.36 9.33
N LEU A 71 -20.99 23.72 10.32
CA LEU A 71 -20.37 22.40 10.16
C LEU A 71 -21.24 21.31 10.78
N GLY A 72 -21.68 20.37 9.95
CA GLY A 72 -22.45 19.19 10.36
C GLY A 72 -21.61 17.91 10.32
N PHE A 73 -22.21 16.79 10.72
CA PHE A 73 -21.54 15.47 10.65
C PHE A 73 -20.98 15.11 9.25
N PRO A 74 -21.67 15.41 8.11
CA PRO A 74 -21.13 15.13 6.78
C PRO A 74 -19.83 15.88 6.46
N THR A 75 -19.59 17.00 7.15
CA THR A 75 -18.40 17.84 6.98
C THR A 75 -17.13 17.12 7.44
N LEU A 76 -17.24 16.22 8.43
CA LEU A 76 -16.12 15.38 8.91
C LEU A 76 -15.50 14.55 7.79
N GLY A 77 -16.32 14.00 6.90
CA GLY A 77 -15.87 13.21 5.75
C GLY A 77 -15.19 14.04 4.66
N ARG A 78 -15.33 15.36 4.71
CA ARG A 78 -14.75 16.33 3.76
C ARG A 78 -13.68 17.22 4.39
N CYS A 79 -13.29 16.97 5.64
CA CYS A 79 -12.34 17.80 6.38
C CYS A 79 -11.00 18.02 5.66
N PRO A 80 -10.36 17.00 5.06
CA PRO A 80 -9.10 17.21 4.34
C PRO A 80 -9.24 18.15 3.15
N GLN A 81 -10.36 18.06 2.43
CA GLN A 81 -10.64 18.92 1.28
C GLN A 81 -10.96 20.34 1.74
N LEU A 82 -11.75 20.51 2.80
CA LEU A 82 -12.11 21.81 3.34
C LEU A 82 -10.91 22.55 3.96
N LEU A 83 -10.06 21.82 4.69
CA LEU A 83 -8.84 22.39 5.24
C LEU A 83 -7.83 22.74 4.13
N GLY A 84 -7.67 21.86 3.15
CA GLY A 84 -6.80 22.11 1.99
C GLY A 84 -7.25 23.33 1.17
N LEU A 85 -8.55 23.47 0.93
CA LEU A 85 -9.11 24.65 0.25
C LEU A 85 -8.95 25.92 1.10
N ALA A 86 -9.26 25.87 2.39
CA ALA A 86 -9.10 27.01 3.29
C ALA A 86 -7.66 27.53 3.36
N LEU A 87 -6.66 26.63 3.32
CA LEU A 87 -5.25 27.01 3.31
C LEU A 87 -4.81 27.58 1.96
N LEU A 88 -5.29 27.03 0.85
CA LEU A 88 -4.95 27.52 -0.50
C LEU A 88 -5.58 28.88 -0.82
N GLU A 89 -6.77 29.15 -0.27
CA GLU A 89 -7.44 30.45 -0.39
C GLU A 89 -6.80 31.52 0.50
N ASN A 90 -5.97 31.13 1.46
CA ASN A 90 -5.36 32.04 2.43
C ASN A 90 -4.06 32.67 1.89
N ARG A 91 -4.10 33.99 1.65
CA ARG A 91 -2.96 34.77 1.15
C ARG A 91 -1.80 34.89 2.14
N ALA A 92 -2.02 34.60 3.43
CA ALA A 92 -0.97 34.59 4.45
C ALA A 92 -0.17 33.27 4.49
N LEU A 93 -0.54 32.27 3.68
CA LEU A 93 0.16 30.99 3.62
C LEU A 93 1.59 31.17 3.05
N PRO A 94 2.64 30.71 3.75
CA PRO A 94 4.00 30.78 3.24
C PRO A 94 4.18 30.03 1.90
N PRO A 95 4.99 30.54 0.94
CA PRO A 95 5.18 29.90 -0.36
C PRO A 95 5.72 28.46 -0.28
N ALA A 96 6.52 28.15 0.75
CA ALA A 96 7.03 26.81 1.01
C ALA A 96 5.91 25.84 1.44
N ALA A 97 5.01 26.31 2.32
CA ALA A 97 3.83 25.56 2.77
C ALA A 97 2.84 25.32 1.62
N CYS A 98 2.65 26.31 0.74
CA CYS A 98 1.81 26.20 -0.45
C CYS A 98 2.33 25.17 -1.45
N ARG A 99 3.63 25.22 -1.77
CA ARG A 99 4.27 24.20 -2.63
C ARG A 99 4.13 22.79 -2.05
N ARG A 100 4.29 22.65 -0.73
CA ARG A 100 4.11 21.37 -0.04
C ARG A 100 2.66 20.89 -0.10
N LEU A 101 1.67 21.75 0.10
CA LEU A 101 0.24 21.42 -0.06
C LEU A 101 -0.13 20.96 -1.47
N LEU A 102 0.51 21.53 -2.49
CA LEU A 102 0.33 21.13 -3.89
C LEU A 102 1.08 19.83 -4.22
N ALA A 103 2.21 19.57 -3.55
CA ALA A 103 3.00 18.35 -3.68
C ALA A 103 2.41 17.14 -2.91
N LEU A 104 1.47 17.37 -1.98
CA LEU A 104 0.83 16.28 -1.26
C LEU A 104 -0.08 15.46 -2.22
N PRO A 105 0.02 14.12 -2.20
CA PRO A 105 -0.81 13.27 -3.03
C PRO A 105 -2.29 13.48 -2.69
N ARG A 106 -3.01 14.14 -3.60
CA ARG A 106 -4.45 14.35 -3.49
C ARG A 106 -5.14 13.00 -3.74
N ARG A 107 -5.47 12.31 -2.64
CA ARG A 107 -6.31 11.09 -2.55
C ARG A 107 -5.54 9.78 -2.76
N PRO A 108 -5.86 8.70 -2.01
CA PRO A 108 -5.40 7.36 -2.39
C PRO A 108 -6.04 6.98 -3.73
N PRO A 109 -5.29 6.33 -4.63
CA PRO A 109 -5.80 5.96 -5.94
C PRO A 109 -6.86 4.85 -5.78
N ARG A 110 -8.07 5.10 -6.28
CA ARG A 110 -9.18 4.14 -6.29
C ARG A 110 -9.09 3.12 -7.43
N ARG A 111 -7.88 2.94 -7.96
CA ARG A 111 -7.50 2.00 -9.02
C ARG A 111 -5.98 1.91 -8.95
N PRO A 112 -5.36 0.72 -8.92
CA PRO A 112 -3.90 0.67 -9.01
C PRO A 112 -3.49 1.46 -10.26
N PRO A 113 -2.60 2.46 -10.14
CA PRO A 113 -2.08 3.15 -11.31
C PRO A 113 -1.46 2.09 -12.21
N GLY A 114 -1.87 2.06 -13.47
CA GLY A 114 -1.06 1.38 -14.48
C GLY A 114 0.36 1.95 -14.38
N PRO A 115 1.39 1.12 -14.52
CA PRO A 115 2.78 1.59 -14.47
C PRO A 115 2.94 2.75 -15.46
N GLU A 116 3.77 3.74 -15.12
CA GLU A 116 4.06 4.86 -16.01
C GLU A 116 4.36 4.33 -17.43
N PRO A 117 3.92 4.99 -18.50
CA PRO A 117 4.06 4.47 -19.86
C PRO A 117 5.51 4.16 -20.24
N ARG A 118 6.47 4.86 -19.62
CA ARG A 118 7.91 4.57 -19.74
C ARG A 118 8.31 3.28 -19.04
N LEU A 119 7.86 3.08 -17.80
CA LEU A 119 8.12 1.86 -17.03
C LEU A 119 7.53 0.62 -17.73
N GLN A 120 6.35 0.77 -18.31
CA GLN A 120 5.72 -0.29 -19.09
C GLN A 120 6.53 -0.64 -20.34
N ALA A 121 7.04 0.36 -21.07
CA ALA A 121 7.89 0.14 -22.24
C ALA A 121 9.23 -0.53 -21.87
N GLU A 122 9.88 -0.10 -20.79
CA GLU A 122 11.11 -0.73 -20.27
C GLU A 122 10.87 -2.19 -19.89
N ALA A 123 9.76 -2.49 -19.21
CA ALA A 123 9.38 -3.84 -18.86
C ALA A 123 9.11 -4.71 -20.11
N GLN A 124 8.44 -4.17 -21.13
CA GLN A 124 8.22 -4.87 -22.40
C GLN A 124 9.52 -5.17 -23.14
N LEU A 125 10.45 -4.21 -23.18
CA LEU A 125 11.77 -4.40 -23.79
C LEU A 125 12.60 -5.45 -23.04
N LEU A 126 12.52 -5.46 -21.71
CA LEU A 126 13.18 -6.50 -20.92
C LEU A 126 12.63 -7.89 -21.26
N LEU A 127 11.29 -8.02 -21.34
CA LEU A 127 10.64 -9.27 -21.69
C LEU A 127 10.97 -9.72 -23.12
N SER A 128 10.99 -8.81 -24.10
CA SER A 128 11.34 -9.15 -25.48
C SER A 128 12.78 -9.65 -25.59
N ARG A 129 13.73 -8.97 -24.95
CA ARG A 129 15.15 -9.38 -24.93
C ARG A 129 15.37 -10.70 -24.23
N LEU A 130 14.67 -10.97 -23.12
CA LEU A 130 14.76 -12.26 -22.42
C LEU A 130 14.30 -13.43 -23.28
N ARG A 131 13.27 -13.23 -24.12
CA ARG A 131 12.77 -14.25 -25.05
C ARG A 131 13.76 -14.48 -26.20
N GLU A 132 14.32 -13.40 -26.78
CA GLU A 132 15.35 -13.48 -27.83
C GLU A 132 16.61 -14.24 -27.38
N GLU A 133 17.15 -13.90 -26.21
CA GLU A 133 18.33 -14.58 -25.63
C GLU A 133 18.06 -16.07 -25.32
N GLY A 134 16.80 -16.44 -25.06
CA GLY A 134 16.39 -17.83 -24.86
C GLY A 134 16.41 -18.67 -26.13
N GLN A 135 16.16 -18.04 -27.26
CA GLN A 135 16.17 -18.67 -28.58
C GLN A 135 17.59 -18.90 -29.11
N GLU A 136 18.54 -18.02 -28.78
CA GLU A 136 19.92 -18.11 -29.27
C GLU A 136 20.82 -19.02 -28.41
N VAL A 137 20.64 -19.08 -27.09
CA VAL A 137 21.63 -19.69 -26.18
C VAL A 137 21.19 -21.04 -25.61
N GLY A 138 19.90 -21.41 -25.65
CA GLY A 138 19.40 -22.71 -25.18
C GLY A 138 19.68 -23.04 -23.71
N GLN A 139 20.25 -22.12 -22.92
CA GLN A 139 20.67 -22.33 -21.54
C GLN A 139 20.11 -21.24 -20.63
N ALA A 140 19.18 -21.60 -19.75
CA ALA A 140 18.61 -20.74 -18.72
C ALA A 140 19.68 -20.04 -17.84
N ALA A 141 20.84 -20.67 -17.65
CA ALA A 141 21.97 -20.10 -16.92
C ALA A 141 22.60 -18.88 -17.63
N GLY A 142 22.63 -18.88 -18.96
CA GLY A 142 23.12 -17.74 -19.76
C GLY A 142 22.19 -16.54 -19.65
N GLN A 143 20.87 -16.78 -19.76
CA GLN A 143 19.84 -15.76 -19.62
C GLN A 143 19.84 -15.13 -18.21
N LEU A 144 20.01 -15.93 -17.15
CA LEU A 144 20.13 -15.41 -15.79
C LEU A 144 21.37 -14.54 -15.60
N ARG A 145 22.52 -14.94 -16.18
CA ARG A 145 23.74 -14.14 -16.11
C ARG A 145 23.59 -12.81 -16.83
N TRP A 146 22.97 -12.80 -18.01
CA TRP A 146 22.65 -11.58 -18.74
C TRP A 146 21.71 -10.68 -17.93
N LEU A 147 20.63 -11.26 -17.38
CA LEU A 147 19.66 -10.54 -16.56
C LEU A 147 20.31 -9.90 -15.34
N CYS A 148 21.19 -10.62 -14.63
CA CYS A 148 21.99 -10.05 -13.54
C CYS A 148 22.79 -8.84 -14.02
N GLY A 149 23.53 -8.99 -15.12
CA GLY A 149 24.38 -7.91 -15.66
C GLY A 149 23.59 -6.66 -16.06
N VAL A 150 22.41 -6.82 -16.65
CA VAL A 150 21.56 -5.69 -17.05
C VAL A 150 20.93 -5.00 -15.84
N LEU A 151 20.38 -5.77 -14.90
CA LEU A 151 19.67 -5.21 -13.74
C LEU A 151 20.62 -4.60 -12.71
N GLU A 152 21.86 -5.09 -12.60
CA GLU A 152 22.88 -4.52 -11.72
C GLU A 152 23.44 -3.19 -12.22
N GLN A 153 23.31 -2.88 -13.51
CA GLN A 153 23.69 -1.58 -14.07
C GLN A 153 22.63 -0.48 -13.86
N LEU A 154 21.40 -0.85 -13.49
CA LEU A 154 20.32 0.10 -13.24
C LEU A 154 20.34 0.58 -11.78
N PRO A 155 19.91 1.83 -11.52
CA PRO A 155 19.66 2.27 -10.14
C PRO A 155 18.63 1.35 -9.47
N GLN A 156 18.93 0.88 -8.25
CA GLN A 156 18.16 -0.19 -7.60
C GLN A 156 16.64 0.03 -7.47
N PRO A 157 16.10 1.21 -7.12
CA PRO A 157 14.64 1.36 -7.09
C PRO A 157 14.02 1.12 -8.48
N ARG A 158 14.73 1.55 -9.54
CA ARG A 158 14.25 1.40 -10.92
C ARG A 158 14.29 -0.05 -11.38
N ALA A 159 15.36 -0.79 -11.07
CA ALA A 159 15.45 -2.22 -11.41
C ALA A 159 14.27 -3.01 -10.82
N PHE A 160 13.91 -2.75 -9.56
CA PHE A 160 12.77 -3.39 -8.91
C PHE A 160 11.43 -3.03 -9.54
N GLU A 161 11.21 -1.76 -9.86
CA GLU A 161 10.01 -1.30 -10.57
C GLU A 161 9.86 -2.01 -11.92
N VAL A 162 10.94 -2.10 -12.71
CA VAL A 162 10.92 -2.72 -14.04
C VAL A 162 10.61 -4.21 -13.93
N VAL A 163 11.24 -4.92 -12.99
CA VAL A 163 10.99 -6.35 -12.76
C VAL A 163 9.55 -6.58 -12.28
N ALA A 164 9.04 -5.76 -11.37
CA ALA A 164 7.67 -5.86 -10.88
C ALA A 164 6.65 -5.59 -12.01
N ALA A 165 6.90 -4.58 -12.85
CA ALA A 165 6.08 -4.29 -14.02
C ALA A 165 6.13 -5.43 -15.05
N ALA A 166 7.30 -6.02 -15.30
CA ALA A 166 7.46 -7.16 -16.20
C ALA A 166 6.67 -8.40 -15.72
N LEU A 167 6.79 -8.74 -14.43
CA LEU A 167 6.00 -9.81 -13.81
C LEU A 167 4.49 -9.51 -13.90
N ALA A 168 4.08 -8.26 -13.69
CA ALA A 168 2.68 -7.89 -13.81
C ALA A 168 2.14 -8.02 -15.25
N LEU A 169 2.93 -7.63 -16.25
CA LEU A 169 2.56 -7.75 -17.67
C LEU A 169 2.40 -9.21 -18.10
N LEU A 170 3.28 -10.10 -17.65
CA LEU A 170 3.19 -11.54 -17.93
C LEU A 170 1.88 -12.16 -17.41
N LYS A 171 1.22 -11.56 -16.40
CA LYS A 171 -0.08 -12.01 -15.89
C LYS A 171 -1.27 -11.26 -16.47
N GLN A 172 -1.09 -10.02 -16.91
CA GLN A 172 -2.15 -9.24 -17.53
C GLN A 172 -2.37 -9.65 -19.00
N GLY A 173 -1.32 -10.07 -19.71
CA GLY A 173 -1.40 -10.55 -21.09
C GLY A 173 -2.25 -11.80 -21.26
N SER A 174 -2.34 -12.67 -20.25
CA SER A 174 -3.15 -13.90 -20.31
C SER A 174 -4.66 -13.67 -20.10
N GLY A 175 -5.09 -12.48 -19.68
CA GLY A 175 -6.48 -12.19 -19.28
C GLY A 175 -7.27 -11.28 -20.22
N ALA A 176 -6.62 -10.64 -21.21
CA ALA A 176 -7.27 -9.65 -22.06
C ALA A 176 -8.13 -10.24 -23.19
N GLU A 177 -7.99 -11.53 -23.52
CA GLU A 177 -8.74 -12.17 -24.61
C GLU A 177 -10.01 -12.92 -24.17
N GLN A 178 -10.29 -13.06 -22.87
CA GLN A 178 -11.47 -13.83 -22.40
C GLN A 178 -12.78 -13.04 -22.33
N ALA A 179 -12.80 -11.79 -22.82
CA ALA A 179 -13.99 -10.93 -22.77
C ALA A 179 -14.54 -10.50 -24.14
N ALA A 180 -14.01 -11.04 -25.25
CA ALA A 180 -14.51 -10.76 -26.58
C ALA A 180 -14.76 -12.06 -27.37
N ASP A 181 -15.97 -12.14 -27.94
CA ASP A 181 -16.51 -13.14 -28.86
C ASP A 181 -16.82 -14.54 -28.28
N GLY A 182 -18.05 -15.04 -28.37
CA GLY A 182 -18.95 -14.92 -29.52
C GLY A 182 -18.59 -15.99 -30.53
N GLU A 183 -19.52 -16.93 -30.74
CA GLU A 183 -19.40 -18.09 -31.63
C GLU A 183 -18.51 -17.85 -32.88
N ARG A 184 -17.33 -18.48 -32.95
CA ARG A 184 -16.80 -18.97 -34.23
C ARG A 184 -15.71 -20.02 -34.11
N ASP A 185 -16.12 -21.20 -34.57
CA ASP A 185 -15.47 -22.19 -35.43
C ASP A 185 -13.98 -22.52 -35.25
N GLY A 186 -13.71 -23.83 -35.20
CA GLY A 186 -12.43 -24.41 -34.84
C GLY A 186 -11.37 -24.26 -35.92
N SER A 187 -10.20 -23.75 -35.54
CA SER A 187 -8.86 -24.27 -35.91
C SER A 187 -7.78 -23.29 -35.46
N SER A 188 -7.11 -23.59 -34.34
CA SER A 188 -5.71 -23.26 -34.01
C SER A 188 -5.57 -23.30 -32.49
N ARG A 189 -5.34 -24.50 -31.94
CA ARG A 189 -5.24 -24.74 -30.49
C ARG A 189 -3.79 -24.80 -29.99
N ASP A 190 -2.81 -24.69 -30.90
CA ASP A 190 -1.38 -24.83 -30.62
C ASP A 190 -0.67 -23.51 -30.27
N GLY A 191 -1.15 -22.35 -30.75
CA GLY A 191 -0.50 -21.06 -30.49
C GLY A 191 -0.61 -20.57 -29.04
N HIS A 192 -1.76 -20.79 -28.39
CA HIS A 192 -2.02 -20.31 -27.03
C HIS A 192 -1.26 -21.08 -25.94
N GLN A 193 -0.91 -22.35 -26.16
CA GLN A 193 -0.12 -23.14 -25.19
C GLN A 193 1.36 -22.76 -25.18
N ALA A 194 1.94 -22.44 -26.35
CA ALA A 194 3.33 -22.03 -26.46
C ALA A 194 3.59 -20.71 -25.71
N SER A 195 2.74 -19.69 -25.91
CA SER A 195 2.88 -18.39 -25.25
C SER A 195 2.77 -18.49 -23.72
N ALA A 196 1.83 -19.29 -23.21
CA ALA A 196 1.65 -19.44 -21.76
C ALA A 196 2.82 -20.18 -21.09
N ALA A 197 3.41 -21.16 -21.78
CA ALA A 197 4.60 -21.87 -21.31
C ALA A 197 5.85 -20.97 -21.31
N GLU A 198 6.03 -20.15 -22.34
CA GLU A 198 7.11 -19.16 -22.44
C GLU A 198 7.00 -18.05 -21.39
N ASP A 199 5.78 -17.57 -21.12
CA ASP A 199 5.52 -16.59 -20.06
C ASP A 199 5.82 -17.16 -18.67
N GLY A 200 5.51 -18.44 -18.46
CA GLY A 200 5.88 -19.19 -17.26
C GLY A 200 7.40 -19.29 -17.09
N CYS A 201 8.12 -19.63 -18.17
CA CYS A 201 9.59 -19.72 -18.17
C CYS A 201 10.24 -18.36 -17.86
N THR A 202 9.79 -17.30 -18.53
CA THR A 202 10.29 -15.94 -18.35
C THR A 202 10.03 -15.42 -16.93
N ALA A 203 8.84 -15.66 -16.38
CA ALA A 203 8.54 -15.34 -14.99
C ALA A 203 9.44 -16.12 -14.01
N GLY A 204 9.74 -17.39 -14.31
CA GLY A 204 10.66 -18.19 -13.51
C GLY A 204 12.07 -17.59 -13.44
N LEU A 205 12.59 -17.08 -14.55
CA LEU A 205 13.90 -16.40 -14.59
C LEU A 205 13.91 -15.12 -13.73
N LEU A 206 12.88 -14.28 -13.87
CA LEU A 206 12.75 -13.06 -13.06
C LEU A 206 12.61 -13.39 -11.56
N LEU A 207 11.82 -14.41 -11.20
CA LEU A 207 11.64 -14.84 -9.82
C LEU A 207 12.90 -15.47 -9.23
N SER A 208 13.64 -16.28 -9.98
CA SER A 208 14.90 -16.87 -9.53
C SER A 208 16.00 -15.81 -9.34
N TRP A 209 16.05 -14.80 -10.21
CA TRP A 209 16.90 -13.63 -9.99
C TRP A 209 16.53 -12.89 -8.71
N LEU A 210 15.23 -12.66 -8.48
CA LEU A 210 14.75 -11.91 -7.33
C LEU A 210 14.96 -12.67 -6.01
N LEU A 211 14.52 -13.93 -5.95
CA LEU A 211 14.53 -14.77 -4.76
C LEU A 211 15.90 -15.41 -4.49
N GLY A 212 16.82 -15.38 -5.45
CA GLY A 212 18.19 -15.90 -5.28
C GLY A 212 19.08 -15.07 -4.35
N ASN A 213 18.64 -13.88 -3.94
CA ASN A 213 19.35 -13.04 -2.97
C ASN A 213 18.37 -12.40 -1.98
N GLN A 214 18.53 -12.73 -0.69
CA GLN A 214 17.62 -12.28 0.37
C GLN A 214 17.62 -10.77 0.57
N GLU A 215 18.78 -10.10 0.52
CA GLU A 215 18.88 -8.64 0.68
C GLU A 215 18.20 -7.93 -0.49
N ARG A 216 18.40 -8.43 -1.71
CA ARG A 216 17.74 -7.93 -2.92
C ARG A 216 16.23 -8.08 -2.82
N PHE A 217 15.74 -9.23 -2.40
CA PHE A 217 14.30 -9.46 -2.22
C PHE A 217 13.72 -8.56 -1.13
N SER A 218 14.44 -8.36 -0.03
CA SER A 218 14.02 -7.48 1.05
C SER A 218 13.92 -6.03 0.57
N ALA A 219 14.94 -5.53 -0.13
CA ALA A 219 14.94 -4.21 -0.75
C ALA A 219 13.81 -4.04 -1.77
N PHE A 220 13.56 -5.04 -2.62
CA PHE A 220 12.43 -5.05 -3.55
C PHE A 220 11.09 -4.89 -2.82
N CYS A 221 10.88 -5.65 -1.74
CA CYS A 221 9.68 -5.56 -0.92
C CYS A 221 9.57 -4.23 -0.14
N LEU A 222 10.68 -3.57 0.20
CA LEU A 222 10.67 -2.25 0.84
C LEU A 222 10.36 -1.12 -0.14
N CYS A 223 10.90 -1.18 -1.37
CA CYS A 223 10.76 -0.12 -2.36
C CYS A 223 9.37 -0.08 -3.02
N LEU A 224 8.68 -1.21 -3.12
CA LEU A 224 7.44 -1.31 -3.90
C LEU A 224 6.17 -1.09 -3.09
N PRO A 225 5.09 -0.57 -3.72
CA PRO A 225 3.80 -0.42 -3.06
C PRO A 225 3.21 -1.75 -2.59
N SER A 226 2.59 -1.73 -1.40
CA SER A 226 1.89 -2.86 -0.76
C SER A 226 0.86 -3.54 -1.69
N SER A 227 0.12 -2.75 -2.47
CA SER A 227 -0.86 -3.24 -3.44
C SER A 227 -0.24 -4.01 -4.61
N LEU A 228 0.94 -3.60 -5.09
CA LEU A 228 1.64 -4.28 -6.18
C LEU A 228 2.23 -5.60 -5.68
N LEU A 229 2.82 -5.60 -4.48
CA LEU A 229 3.32 -6.81 -3.84
C LEU A 229 2.20 -7.83 -3.60
N ALA A 230 1.02 -7.38 -3.14
CA ALA A 230 -0.14 -8.25 -2.98
C ALA A 230 -0.65 -8.83 -4.31
N PHE A 231 -0.67 -8.01 -5.37
CA PHE A 231 -0.99 -8.49 -6.72
C PHE A 231 -0.01 -9.58 -7.17
N LEU A 232 1.30 -9.33 -7.07
CA LEU A 232 2.32 -10.29 -7.46
C LEU A 232 2.26 -11.58 -6.62
N ALA A 233 2.09 -11.46 -5.30
CA ALA A 233 1.93 -12.61 -4.41
C ALA A 233 0.69 -13.45 -4.77
N GLY A 234 -0.40 -12.81 -5.21
CA GLY A 234 -1.61 -13.50 -5.66
C GLY A 234 -1.42 -14.32 -6.93
N HIS A 235 -0.41 -14.01 -7.75
CA HIS A 235 -0.16 -14.67 -9.02
C HIS A 235 1.08 -15.57 -9.05
N TYR A 236 1.97 -15.42 -8.07
CA TYR A 236 3.23 -16.15 -7.97
C TYR A 236 3.41 -16.74 -6.57
N SER A 237 3.11 -18.03 -6.43
CA SER A 237 3.13 -18.74 -5.14
C SER A 237 4.50 -18.74 -4.44
N GLN A 238 5.58 -18.82 -5.21
CA GLN A 238 6.95 -18.72 -4.69
C GLN A 238 7.20 -17.36 -4.02
N LEU A 239 6.78 -16.28 -4.69
CA LEU A 239 6.88 -14.92 -4.15
C LEU A 239 5.98 -14.76 -2.93
N SER A 240 4.74 -15.27 -2.96
CA SER A 240 3.82 -15.25 -1.82
C SER A 240 4.43 -15.85 -0.57
N LYS A 241 4.99 -17.07 -0.68
CA LYS A 241 5.62 -17.77 0.44
C LYS A 241 6.80 -16.96 1.00
N SER A 242 7.76 -16.60 0.16
CA SER A 242 8.93 -15.83 0.59
C SER A 242 8.56 -14.47 1.18
N TYR A 243 7.52 -13.81 0.66
CA TYR A 243 7.07 -12.53 1.18
C TYR A 243 6.41 -12.67 2.55
N LEU A 244 5.57 -13.68 2.76
CA LEU A 244 4.98 -13.97 4.07
C LEU A 244 6.06 -14.32 5.11
N ASP A 245 7.06 -15.12 4.73
CA ASP A 245 8.19 -15.46 5.61
C ASP A 245 8.98 -14.19 6.01
N LEU A 246 9.20 -13.28 5.06
CA LEU A 246 9.87 -12.00 5.28
C LEU A 246 9.07 -11.07 6.21
N LEU A 247 7.76 -10.92 5.96
CA LEU A 247 6.87 -10.13 6.83
C LEU A 247 6.82 -10.71 8.25
N THR A 248 6.85 -12.03 8.36
CA THR A 248 6.92 -12.73 9.65
C THR A 248 8.22 -12.38 10.39
N GLY A 249 9.36 -12.44 9.68
CA GLY A 249 10.65 -12.01 10.22
C GLY A 249 10.61 -10.58 10.74
N TRP A 250 10.16 -9.62 9.92
CA TRP A 250 10.08 -8.22 10.34
C TRP A 250 9.11 -7.97 11.48
N GLY A 251 7.93 -8.59 11.46
CA GLY A 251 6.93 -8.43 12.52
C GLY A 251 7.38 -9.01 13.87
N SER A 252 8.17 -10.08 13.86
CA SER A 252 8.75 -10.66 15.08
C SER A 252 9.71 -9.73 15.82
N HIS A 253 10.23 -8.70 15.15
CA HIS A 253 11.11 -7.68 15.73
C HIS A 253 10.35 -6.46 16.26
N LEU A 254 9.02 -6.48 16.31
CA LEU A 254 8.22 -5.45 16.96
C LEU A 254 8.02 -5.80 18.44
N LEU A 255 8.10 -4.79 19.29
CA LEU A 255 7.80 -4.88 20.73
C LEU A 255 6.58 -4.03 21.04
N TYR A 256 5.74 -4.51 21.95
CA TYR A 256 4.60 -3.72 22.41
C TYR A 256 5.04 -2.70 23.44
N ASP A 257 4.77 -1.42 23.18
CA ASP A 257 4.91 -0.35 24.17
C ASP A 257 3.58 -0.15 24.91
N PRO A 258 3.47 -0.56 26.19
CA PRO A 258 2.24 -0.45 26.95
C PRO A 258 1.87 1.01 27.31
N LEU A 259 2.83 1.93 27.30
CA LEU A 259 2.57 3.35 27.59
C LEU A 259 1.92 4.04 26.39
N GLN A 260 2.34 3.65 25.18
CA GLN A 260 1.81 4.20 23.93
C GLN A 260 0.67 3.35 23.35
N GLY A 261 0.48 2.13 23.87
CA GLY A 261 -0.53 1.17 23.41
C GLY A 261 -0.31 0.71 21.96
N ARG A 262 0.95 0.65 21.50
CA ARG A 262 1.29 0.36 20.10
C ARG A 262 2.54 -0.50 19.97
N TRP A 263 2.64 -1.20 18.84
CA TRP A 263 3.85 -1.93 18.45
C TRP A 263 4.91 -0.95 17.94
N VAL A 264 6.11 -1.04 18.49
CA VAL A 264 7.27 -0.21 18.14
C VAL A 264 8.45 -1.09 17.71
N LYS A 265 9.37 -0.51 16.94
CA LYS A 265 10.59 -1.19 16.50
C LYS A 265 11.45 -1.55 17.71
N SER A 266 11.83 -2.82 17.87
CA SER A 266 12.74 -3.27 18.93
C SER A 266 14.13 -2.64 18.84
N CYS A 267 14.62 -2.44 17.61
CA CYS A 267 15.88 -1.78 17.30
C CYS A 267 15.75 -1.10 15.94
N LEU A 268 16.22 0.15 15.84
CA LEU A 268 16.17 0.94 14.59
C LEU A 268 16.98 0.30 13.45
N GLU A 269 18.01 -0.49 13.78
CA GLU A 269 18.90 -1.14 12.80
C GLU A 269 18.38 -2.50 12.33
N LYS A 270 17.48 -3.16 13.08
CA LYS A 270 17.00 -4.53 12.78
C LYS A 270 15.55 -4.58 12.32
N ALA A 271 14.72 -3.65 12.78
CA ALA A 271 13.31 -3.61 12.39
C ALA A 271 13.15 -2.78 11.12
N GLU A 272 13.02 -3.44 9.98
CA GLU A 272 12.86 -2.79 8.69
C GLU A 272 11.51 -2.06 8.60
N LEU A 273 10.43 -2.64 9.14
CA LEU A 273 9.08 -2.07 9.09
C LEU A 273 8.56 -1.53 10.42
N SER A 274 7.79 -0.44 10.35
CA SER A 274 6.89 0.02 11.41
C SER A 274 5.65 -0.86 11.49
N TRP A 275 4.91 -0.75 12.61
CA TRP A 275 3.61 -1.41 12.79
C TRP A 275 2.64 -1.04 11.67
N GLU A 276 2.57 0.24 11.30
CA GLU A 276 1.66 0.75 10.29
C GLU A 276 1.94 0.15 8.91
N GLU A 277 3.21 0.05 8.53
CA GLU A 277 3.64 -0.55 7.27
C GLU A 277 3.37 -2.06 7.24
N LEU A 278 3.67 -2.77 8.33
CA LEU A 278 3.39 -4.20 8.45
C LEU A 278 1.90 -4.47 8.31
N ARG A 279 1.07 -3.71 9.02
CA ARG A 279 -0.38 -3.80 8.95
C ARG A 279 -0.91 -3.49 7.55
N GLU A 280 -0.41 -2.43 6.91
CA GLU A 280 -0.82 -2.09 5.54
C GLU A 280 -0.53 -3.24 4.57
N ARG A 281 0.64 -3.87 4.68
CA ARG A 281 1.04 -5.00 3.83
C ARG A 281 0.14 -6.21 4.03
N PHE A 282 -0.13 -6.61 5.27
CA PHE A 282 -1.07 -7.69 5.57
C PHE A 282 -2.51 -7.34 5.14
N SER A 283 -2.93 -6.07 5.28
CA SER A 283 -4.25 -5.64 4.82
C SER A 283 -4.39 -5.79 3.31
N CYS A 284 -3.35 -5.41 2.54
CA CYS A 284 -3.35 -5.58 1.09
C CYS A 284 -3.37 -7.06 0.68
N LEU A 285 -2.63 -7.92 1.38
CA LEU A 285 -2.65 -9.37 1.15
C LEU A 285 -4.04 -9.97 1.43
N CYS A 286 -4.69 -9.57 2.52
CA CYS A 286 -6.06 -9.99 2.87
C CYS A 286 -7.14 -9.42 1.93
N GLN A 287 -6.86 -8.31 1.25
CA GLN A 287 -7.74 -7.73 0.22
C GLN A 287 -7.46 -8.28 -1.20
N GLY A 288 -6.44 -9.14 -1.35
CA GLY A 288 -6.06 -9.75 -2.61
C GLY A 288 -7.02 -10.86 -3.07
N SER A 289 -6.51 -11.81 -3.88
CA SER A 289 -7.30 -12.96 -4.34
C SER A 289 -7.77 -13.82 -3.16
N ALA A 290 -8.87 -14.56 -3.34
CA ALA A 290 -9.43 -15.42 -2.28
C ALA A 290 -8.39 -16.41 -1.74
N LEU A 291 -7.61 -17.03 -2.64
CA LEU A 291 -6.53 -17.93 -2.28
C LEU A 291 -5.44 -17.24 -1.45
N LEU A 292 -4.99 -16.05 -1.87
CA LEU A 292 -3.96 -15.30 -1.15
C LEU A 292 -4.44 -14.87 0.24
N LYS A 293 -5.70 -14.43 0.34
CA LYS A 293 -6.33 -14.08 1.61
C LYS A 293 -6.36 -15.27 2.56
N GLU A 294 -6.82 -16.43 2.09
CA GLU A 294 -6.89 -17.65 2.91
C GLU A 294 -5.51 -18.09 3.39
N GLN A 295 -4.51 -18.08 2.51
CA GLN A 295 -3.12 -18.39 2.86
C GLN A 295 -2.57 -17.41 3.92
N THR A 296 -2.81 -16.11 3.72
CA THR A 296 -2.35 -15.06 4.64
C THR A 296 -3.00 -15.20 6.01
N GLN A 297 -4.32 -15.43 6.06
CA GLN A 297 -5.05 -15.63 7.31
C GLN A 297 -4.65 -16.93 8.02
N ALA A 298 -4.38 -18.00 7.27
CA ALA A 298 -3.88 -19.24 7.82
C ALA A 298 -2.49 -19.06 8.45
N ALA A 299 -1.59 -18.33 7.77
CA ALA A 299 -0.27 -18.01 8.28
C ALA A 299 -0.36 -17.18 9.57
N LEU A 300 -1.16 -16.10 9.59
CA LEU A 300 -1.35 -15.28 10.80
C LEU A 300 -1.94 -16.08 11.96
N LYS A 301 -2.90 -16.98 11.71
CA LYS A 301 -3.45 -17.87 12.74
C LYS A 301 -2.39 -18.81 13.29
N LEU A 302 -1.55 -19.37 12.42
CA LEU A 302 -0.44 -20.23 12.84
C LEU A 302 0.54 -19.47 13.74
N LEU A 303 0.94 -18.26 13.35
CA LEU A 303 1.86 -17.42 14.13
C LEU A 303 1.25 -17.03 15.49
N LYS A 304 -0.04 -16.67 15.50
CA LYS A 304 -0.79 -16.44 16.75
C LYS A 304 -0.77 -17.67 17.66
N THR A 305 -0.97 -18.87 17.11
CA THR A 305 -0.93 -20.10 17.92
C THR A 305 0.47 -20.40 18.46
N GLN A 306 1.52 -20.10 17.70
CA GLN A 306 2.91 -20.25 18.14
C GLN A 306 3.25 -19.29 19.29
N ASP A 307 2.69 -18.09 19.28
CA ASP A 307 2.81 -17.12 20.37
C ASP A 307 1.99 -17.50 21.61
N GLY A 308 1.16 -18.57 21.58
CA GLY A 308 0.34 -19.01 22.72
C GLY A 308 -1.16 -18.70 22.62
N ASP A 309 -1.64 -18.36 21.43
CA ASP A 309 -3.05 -18.09 21.10
C ASP A 309 -3.73 -17.01 21.96
N PHE A 310 -2.94 -16.03 22.41
CA PHE A 310 -3.45 -14.93 23.22
C PHE A 310 -4.59 -14.17 22.54
N LYS A 311 -5.59 -13.76 23.31
CA LYS A 311 -6.74 -12.95 22.85
C LYS A 311 -6.66 -11.49 23.30
N VAL A 312 -5.65 -11.16 24.11
CA VAL A 312 -5.47 -9.83 24.70
C VAL A 312 -4.51 -9.03 23.82
N CYS A 313 -4.83 -7.75 23.60
CA CYS A 313 -3.98 -6.88 22.78
C CYS A 313 -2.60 -6.69 23.40
N GLY A 314 -1.58 -6.54 22.56
CA GLY A 314 -0.21 -6.22 22.97
C GLY A 314 0.62 -7.40 23.52
N LEU A 315 0.06 -8.61 23.55
CA LEU A 315 0.81 -9.82 23.91
C LEU A 315 1.39 -10.54 22.68
N SER A 316 0.71 -10.45 21.54
CA SER A 316 1.17 -11.02 20.27
C SER A 316 0.86 -10.06 19.13
N VAL A 317 1.87 -9.75 18.33
CA VAL A 317 1.77 -8.89 17.16
C VAL A 317 0.81 -9.48 16.13
N TRP A 318 0.76 -10.82 16.05
CA TRP A 318 -0.11 -11.55 15.14
C TRP A 318 -1.56 -11.54 15.58
N THR A 319 -1.82 -11.61 16.90
CA THR A 319 -3.16 -11.41 17.45
C THR A 319 -3.69 -10.03 17.10
N ASP A 320 -2.87 -8.99 17.30
CA ASP A 320 -3.25 -7.61 17.02
C ASP A 320 -3.47 -7.38 15.52
N LEU A 321 -2.64 -7.97 14.65
CA LEU A 321 -2.84 -7.92 13.21
C LEU A 321 -4.16 -8.57 12.82
N LEU A 322 -4.46 -9.79 13.29
CA LEU A 322 -5.71 -10.50 12.99
C LEU A 322 -6.97 -9.74 13.42
N MET A 323 -6.87 -8.86 14.41
CA MET A 323 -8.00 -8.01 14.82
C MET A 323 -8.19 -6.79 13.91
N GLU A 324 -7.16 -6.37 13.17
CA GLU A 324 -7.15 -5.16 12.35
C GLU A 324 -7.22 -5.39 10.83
N VAL A 325 -6.87 -6.58 10.32
CA VAL A 325 -6.86 -6.90 8.87
C VAL A 325 -7.98 -7.81 8.38
#